data_AF-A0A7Y3KA26-F1
#
_entry.id   AF-A0A7Y3KA26-F1
#
_cell.length_a   1.000
_cell.length_b   1.000
_cell.length_c   1.000
_cell.angle_alpha   90.00
_cell.angle_beta   90.00
_cell.angle_gamma   90.00
#
_symmetry.space_group_name_H-M   'P 1'
#
loop_
_entity.id
_entity.type
_entity.pdbx_description
1 polymer ?
#
loop_
_entity_poly.entity_id
_entity_poly.type
_entity_poly.pdbx_seq_one_letter_code
_entity_poly.pdbx_strand_id
1 'polypeptide(L)' 'IPLRADGSNRDQAGAIFFSAPTAESLAAAIDRYEAVRSQFNPAALRANAGRFNIAQFRREICRVSGELLSGQA' A
#
# COMPACT_ATOMS: atom_id res chain seq x y z
N ILE A 1 -1.87 0.22 -8.02
CA ILE A 1 -2.31 0.90 -6.77
C ILE A 1 -1.99 2.37 -6.96
N PRO A 2 -2.98 3.27 -7.09
CA PRO A 2 -2.68 4.65 -7.42
C PRO A 2 -2.01 5.34 -6.23
N LEU A 3 -1.01 6.14 -6.54
CA LEU A 3 -0.40 7.11 -5.64
C LEU A 3 -1.46 8.17 -5.29
N ARG A 4 -1.50 8.62 -4.04
CA ARG A 4 -2.36 9.77 -3.67
C ARG A 4 -1.94 11.02 -4.44
N ALA A 5 -2.91 11.86 -4.75
CA ALA A 5 -2.75 13.14 -5.45
C ALA A 5 -2.23 14.29 -4.55
N ASP A 6 -2.01 14.04 -3.25
CA ASP A 6 -1.74 15.08 -2.24
C ASP A 6 -0.25 15.37 -1.98
N GLY A 7 0.67 14.73 -2.70
CA GLY A 7 2.10 15.00 -2.59
C GLY A 7 2.71 14.67 -1.22
N SER A 8 2.00 13.95 -0.34
CA SER A 8 2.54 13.53 0.96
C SER A 8 3.70 12.53 0.81
N ASN A 9 4.75 12.73 1.61
CA ASN A 9 6.05 12.09 1.45
C ASN A 9 5.99 10.55 1.65
N ARG A 10 6.62 9.81 0.73
CA ARG A 10 6.55 8.34 0.54
C ARG A 10 7.51 7.54 1.43
N ASP A 11 8.03 8.13 2.51
CA ASP A 11 9.30 7.73 3.16
C ASP A 11 9.27 6.45 4.01
N GLN A 12 8.28 5.57 3.82
CA GLN A 12 8.38 4.20 4.31
C GLN A 12 8.09 3.29 3.13
N ALA A 13 9.17 2.84 2.49
CA ALA A 13 9.12 1.80 1.47
C ALA A 13 8.39 0.59 2.06
N GLY A 14 7.09 0.49 1.76
CA GLY A 14 6.23 -0.59 2.26
C GLY A 14 6.36 -1.86 1.43
N ALA A 15 6.82 -1.69 0.19
CA ALA A 15 6.99 -2.74 -0.81
C ALA A 15 7.89 -2.22 -1.95
N ILE A 16 8.55 -3.13 -2.66
CA ILE A 16 9.12 -2.88 -3.99
C ILE A 16 8.27 -3.63 -5.00
N PHE A 17 7.77 -2.91 -6.02
CA PHE A 17 7.04 -3.52 -7.12
C PHE A 17 7.99 -3.94 -8.24
N PHE A 18 7.76 -5.13 -8.80
CA PHE A 18 8.35 -5.55 -10.06
C PHE A 18 7.46 -5.13 -11.23
N SER A 19 8.04 -4.90 -12.40
CA SER A 19 7.35 -4.34 -13.57
C SER A 19 6.68 -5.39 -14.45
N ALA A 20 7.15 -6.64 -14.41
CA ALA A 20 6.61 -7.73 -15.20
C ALA A 20 6.73 -9.08 -14.44
N PRO A 21 5.86 -10.07 -14.71
CA PRO A 21 5.93 -11.38 -14.08
C PRO A 21 7.03 -12.26 -14.73
N THR A 22 8.27 -11.78 -14.70
CA THR A 22 9.46 -12.51 -15.21
C THR A 22 10.54 -12.60 -14.14
N ALA A 23 11.47 -13.55 -14.31
CA ALA A 23 12.57 -13.76 -13.37
C ALA A 23 13.48 -12.52 -13.29
N GLU A 24 13.76 -11.88 -14.43
CA GLU A 24 14.63 -10.70 -14.52
C GLU A 24 14.00 -9.50 -13.82
N SER A 25 12.69 -9.30 -14.01
CA SER A 25 11.98 -8.21 -13.34
C SER A 25 11.89 -8.43 -11.83
N LEU A 26 11.85 -9.68 -11.36
CA LEU A 26 11.90 -10.02 -9.94
C LEU A 26 13.30 -9.80 -9.37
N ALA A 27 14.35 -10.26 -10.05
CA ALA A 27 15.74 -10.03 -9.66
C ALA A 27 16.04 -8.53 -9.50
N ALA A 28 15.66 -7.72 -10.50
CA ALA A 28 15.81 -6.26 -10.43
C ALA A 28 15.00 -5.60 -9.29
N ALA A 29 13.91 -6.22 -8.83
CA ALA A 29 13.18 -5.75 -7.65
C ALA A 29 13.90 -6.11 -6.34
N ILE A 30 14.52 -7.29 -6.27
CA ILE A 30 15.34 -7.71 -5.13
C ILE A 30 16.56 -6.80 -4.99
N ASP A 31 17.28 -6.52 -6.08
CA ASP A 31 18.44 -5.62 -6.05
C ASP A 31 18.07 -4.22 -5.55
N ARG A 32 16.94 -3.68 -6.02
CA ARG A 32 16.39 -2.41 -5.53
C ARG A 32 16.04 -2.47 -4.04
N TYR A 33 15.43 -3.56 -3.58
CA TYR A 33 15.13 -3.75 -2.16
C TYR A 33 16.40 -3.75 -1.31
N GLU A 34 17.41 -4.53 -1.66
CA GLU A 34 18.66 -4.61 -0.89
C GLU A 34 19.36 -3.24 -0.81
N ALA A 35 19.34 -2.46 -1.89
CA ALA A 35 19.90 -1.11 -1.92
C ALA A 35 19.22 -0.11 -0.97
N VAL A 36 17.94 -0.31 -0.63
CA VAL A 36 17.17 0.57 0.28
C VAL A 36 16.68 -0.14 1.54
N ARG A 37 17.20 -1.32 1.84
CA ARG A 37 16.70 -2.20 2.92
C ARG A 37 16.65 -1.51 4.28
N SER A 38 17.61 -0.64 4.57
CA SER A 38 17.67 0.12 5.83
C SER A 38 16.51 1.11 6.02
N GLN A 39 15.79 1.44 4.96
CA GLN A 39 14.64 2.35 4.98
C GLN A 39 13.33 1.63 5.32
N PHE A 40 13.31 0.29 5.31
CA PHE A 40 12.13 -0.49 5.68
C PHE A 40 11.97 -0.54 7.20
N ASN A 41 10.96 0.14 7.72
CA ASN A 41 10.62 0.14 9.15
C ASN A 41 9.58 -0.94 9.48
N PRO A 42 9.92 -1.99 10.26
CA PRO A 42 8.96 -3.05 10.60
C PRO A 42 7.70 -2.58 11.33
N ALA A 43 7.80 -1.56 12.19
CA ALA A 43 6.64 -1.03 12.91
C ALA A 43 5.64 -0.39 11.95
N ALA A 44 6.15 0.35 10.96
CA ALA A 44 5.36 0.96 9.91
C ALA A 44 4.64 -0.08 9.03
N LEU A 45 5.35 -1.13 8.63
CA LEU A 45 4.79 -2.22 7.85
C LEU A 45 3.61 -2.89 8.58
N ARG A 46 3.77 -3.16 9.88
CA ARG A 46 2.70 -3.73 10.72
C ARG A 46 1.52 -2.78 10.86
N ALA A 47 1.77 -1.49 11.08
CA ALA A 47 0.71 -0.49 11.16
C ALA A 47 -0.09 -0.40 9.85
N ASN A 48 0.60 -0.40 8.71
CA ASN A 48 -0.06 -0.43 7.40
C ASN A 48 -0.84 -1.72 7.16
N ALA A 49 -0.30 -2.88 7.53
CA ALA A 49 -1.01 -4.16 7.46
C ALA A 49 -2.29 -4.17 8.32
N GLY A 50 -2.26 -3.50 9.47
CA GLY A 50 -3.42 -3.32 10.35
C GLY A 50 -4.63 -2.66 9.67
N ARG A 51 -4.44 -1.92 8.58
CA ARG A 51 -5.54 -1.32 7.80
C ARG A 51 -6.38 -2.35 7.05
N PHE A 52 -5.84 -3.53 6.79
CA PHE A 52 -6.50 -4.61 6.04
C PHE A 52 -7.20 -5.63 6.95
N ASN A 53 -7.72 -5.17 8.10
CA ASN A 53 -8.47 -6.03 9.02
C ASN A 53 -9.98 -6.00 8.69
N ILE A 54 -10.70 -7.07 9.07
CA ILE A 54 -12.13 -7.24 8.80
C ILE A 54 -12.98 -6.11 9.40
N ALA A 55 -12.64 -5.65 10.61
CA ALA A 55 -13.41 -4.59 11.26
C ALA A 55 -13.28 -3.25 10.52
N GLN A 56 -12.08 -2.90 10.05
CA GLN A 56 -11.84 -1.72 9.21
C GLN A 56 -12.55 -1.86 7.87
N PHE A 57 -12.45 -3.04 7.23
CA PHE A 57 -13.17 -3.30 5.99
C PHE A 57 -14.68 -3.09 6.14
N ARG A 58 -15.30 -3.65 7.19
CA ARG A 58 -16.73 -3.48 7.48
C ARG A 58 -17.11 -2.01 7.69
N ARG A 59 -16.27 -1.23 8.38
CA ARG A 59 -16.52 0.22 8.55
C ARG A 59 -16.47 0.95 7.21
N GLU A 60 -15.43 0.71 6.42
CA GLU A 60 -15.26 1.39 5.13
C GLU A 60 -16.34 1.02 4.12
N ILE A 61 -16.72 -0.26 4.01
CA ILE A 61 -17.76 -0.68 3.06
C ILE A 61 -19.13 -0.12 3.42
N CYS A 62 -19.48 -0.04 4.71
CA CYS A 62 -20.72 0.59 5.15
C CYS A 62 -20.70 2.10 4.87
N ARG A 63 -19.58 2.78 5.13
CA ARG A 63 -19.41 4.21 4.84
C ARG A 63 -19.60 4.49 3.35
N VAL A 64 -18.84 3.80 2.50
CA VAL A 64 -18.88 4.00 1.04
C VAL A 64 -20.26 3.63 0.48
N SER A 65 -20.85 2.51 0.91
CA SER A 65 -22.21 2.14 0.47
C SER A 65 -23.26 3.17 0.91
N GLY A 66 -23.12 3.74 2.11
CA GLY A 66 -23.98 4.81 2.60
C GLY A 66 -23.86 6.09 1.77
N GLU A 67 -22.65 6.50 1.42
CA GLU A 67 -22.39 7.67 0.55
C GLU A 67 -23.00 7.48 -0.85
N LEU A 68 -22.83 6.29 -1.44
CA LEU A 68 -23.45 5.89 -2.71
C LEU A 68 -24.97 5.96 -2.68
N LEU A 69 -25.60 5.39 -1.64
CA LEU A 69 -27.06 5.40 -1.49
C LEU A 69 -27.63 6.78 -1.18
N SER A 70 -26.83 7.65 -0.56
CA SER A 70 -27.22 9.03 -0.21
C SER A 70 -26.98 10.03 -1.34
N GLY A 71 -26.40 9.60 -2.48
CA GLY A 71 -26.09 10.46 -3.62
C GLY A 71 -24.97 11.47 -3.36
N GLN A 72 -24.09 11.20 -2.38
CA GLN A 72 -22.97 12.07 -1.97
C GLN A 72 -21.61 11.55 -2.47
N ALA A 73 -21.61 10.57 -3.39
CA ALA A 73 -20.43 9.89 -3.90
C ALA A 73 -19.61 10.72 -4.91
#